data_AF-A0A945M6J4-F1
#
_entry.id   AF-A0A945M6J4-F1
#
_cell.length_a   1.000
_cell.length_b   1.000
_cell.length_c   1.000
_cell.angle_alpha   90.00
_cell.angle_beta   90.00
_cell.angle_gamma   90.00
#
_symmetry.space_group_name_H-M   'P 1'
#
loop_
_entity.id
_entity.type
_entity.pdbx_description
1 polymer ?
#
loop_
_entity_poly.entity_id
_entity_poly.type
_entity_poly.pdbx_seq_one_letter_code
_entity_poly.pdbx_strand_id
1 'polypeptide(L)'
;PRAAMACTVAVEEVIGEHYADQAGRLGDDEAPLREKIQTFRDDELEHLDTAVEHGAYEAPGYELLAGAVKTGSRLAIWLSTRF
;
A
#
# COMPACT_ATOMS: atom_id res chain seq x y z
N PRO A 1 -2.72 1.80 -19.36
CA PRO A 1 -2.54 0.54 -18.59
C PRO A 1 -1.34 0.60 -17.62
N ARG A 2 -0.10 0.66 -18.12
CA ARG A 2 1.11 0.60 -17.26
C ARG A 2 1.26 1.74 -16.25
N ALA A 3 0.92 2.97 -16.65
CA ALA A 3 0.94 4.11 -15.71
C ALA A 3 -0.04 3.93 -14.54
N ALA A 4 -1.21 3.33 -14.79
CA ALA A 4 -2.15 3.00 -13.71
C ALA A 4 -1.58 1.91 -12.80
N MET A 5 -0.94 0.88 -13.36
CA MET A 5 -0.27 -0.17 -12.59
C MET A 5 0.92 0.36 -11.77
N ALA A 6 1.66 1.34 -12.29
CA ALA A 6 2.69 2.04 -11.54
C ALA A 6 2.12 2.82 -10.34
N CYS A 7 0.96 3.45 -10.52
CA CYS A 7 0.24 4.05 -9.40
C CYS A 7 -0.22 3.00 -8.39
N THR A 8 -0.75 1.86 -8.85
CA THR A 8 -1.15 0.73 -7.97
C THR A 8 0.03 0.26 -7.12
N VAL A 9 1.16 -0.12 -7.73
CA VAL A 9 2.37 -0.52 -6.97
C VAL A 9 2.75 0.55 -5.94
N ALA A 10 2.74 1.82 -6.33
CA ALA A 10 3.10 2.91 -5.44
C ALA A 10 2.14 3.10 -4.25
N VAL A 11 0.84 2.90 -4.46
CA VAL A 11 -0.16 2.96 -3.38
C VAL A 11 -0.05 1.74 -2.49
N GLU A 12 -0.05 0.53 -3.08
CA GLU A 12 -0.11 -0.72 -2.31
C GLU A 12 1.14 -0.96 -1.46
N GLU A 13 2.32 -0.53 -1.90
CA GLU A 13 3.51 -0.57 -1.04
C GLU A 13 3.32 0.28 0.23
N VAL A 14 2.72 1.46 0.10
CA VAL A 14 2.50 2.37 1.24
C VAL A 14 1.36 1.87 2.13
N ILE A 15 0.28 1.35 1.55
CA ILE A 15 -0.85 0.81 2.30
C ILE A 15 -0.46 -0.49 3.01
N GLY A 16 0.29 -1.38 2.35
CA GLY A 16 0.83 -2.60 2.96
C GLY A 16 1.77 -2.31 4.14
N GLU A 17 2.66 -1.31 4.02
CA GLU A 17 3.46 -0.79 5.13
C GLU A 17 2.56 -0.29 6.28
N HIS A 18 1.50 0.45 5.95
CA HIS A 18 0.58 1.00 6.94
C HIS A 18 -0.20 -0.08 7.69
N TYR A 19 -0.74 -1.09 6.99
CA TYR A 19 -1.44 -2.20 7.62
C TYR A 19 -0.50 -3.06 8.48
N ALA A 20 0.77 -3.22 8.07
CA ALA A 20 1.76 -3.90 8.91
C ALA A 20 1.99 -3.16 10.24
N ASP A 21 2.12 -1.82 10.22
CA ASP A 21 2.22 -1.01 11.43
C ASP A 21 0.96 -1.12 12.30
N GLN A 22 -0.23 -1.01 11.71
CA GLN A 22 -1.49 -1.15 12.43
C GLN A 22 -1.59 -2.51 13.12
N ALA A 23 -1.33 -3.61 12.41
CA ALA A 23 -1.37 -4.95 12.97
C ALA A 23 -0.36 -5.14 14.11
N GLY A 24 0.84 -4.53 13.99
CA GLY A 24 1.88 -4.57 15.03
C GLY A 24 1.54 -3.79 16.31
N ARG A 25 0.55 -2.90 16.27
CA ARG A 25 0.09 -2.10 17.42
C ARG A 25 -1.07 -2.75 18.18
N LEU A 26 -1.68 -3.79 17.63
CA LEU A 26 -2.86 -4.46 18.20
C LEU A 26 -2.47 -5.62 19.12
N GLY A 27 -3.08 -5.63 20.31
CA GLY A 27 -2.90 -6.66 21.33
C GLY A 27 -3.73 -7.93 21.07
N ASP A 28 -3.61 -8.91 21.97
CA ASP A 28 -4.37 -10.17 21.89
C ASP A 28 -5.86 -9.98 22.19
N ASP A 29 -6.21 -8.94 22.93
CA ASP A 29 -7.58 -8.48 23.14
C ASP A 29 -8.25 -7.94 21.86
N GLU A 30 -7.46 -7.61 20.84
CA GLU A 30 -7.89 -7.12 19.54
C GLU A 30 -7.57 -8.11 18.40
N ALA A 31 -7.31 -9.38 18.73
CA ALA A 31 -6.90 -10.40 17.75
C ALA A 31 -7.81 -10.48 16.50
N PRO A 32 -9.16 -10.41 16.59
CA PRO A 32 -10.01 -10.44 15.39
C PRO A 32 -9.81 -9.24 14.46
N LEU A 33 -9.47 -8.06 15.00
CA LEU A 33 -9.18 -6.87 14.20
C LEU A 33 -7.81 -6.99 13.56
N ARG A 34 -6.82 -7.49 14.31
CA ARG A 34 -5.46 -7.75 13.82
C ARG A 34 -5.47 -8.73 12.65
N GLU A 35 -6.21 -9.84 12.76
CA GLU A 35 -6.36 -10.81 11.67
C GLU A 35 -6.98 -10.17 10.42
N LYS A 36 -8.02 -9.35 10.58
CA LYS A 36 -8.65 -8.67 9.45
C LYS A 36 -7.69 -7.72 8.74
N ILE A 37 -6.90 -6.94 9.49
CA ILE A 37 -5.90 -6.04 8.92
C ILE A 37 -4.80 -6.83 8.21
N GLN A 38 -4.40 -7.98 8.74
CA GLN A 38 -3.45 -8.87 8.08
C GLN A 38 -4.01 -9.42 6.77
N THR A 39 -5.28 -9.82 6.71
CA THR A 39 -5.92 -10.21 5.45
C THR A 39 -5.89 -9.08 4.43
N PHE A 40 -6.26 -7.85 4.81
CA PHE A 40 -6.19 -6.72 3.88
C PHE A 40 -4.77 -6.42 3.42
N ARG A 41 -3.77 -6.56 4.30
CA ARG A 41 -2.35 -6.45 3.91
C ARG A 41 -1.97 -7.50 2.86
N ASP A 42 -2.45 -8.73 3.02
CA ASP A 42 -2.14 -9.81 2.09
C ASP A 42 -2.84 -9.58 0.73
N ASP A 43 -4.06 -9.02 0.72
CA ASP A 43 -4.74 -8.59 -0.50
C ASP A 43 -3.90 -7.51 -1.25
N GLU A 44 -3.29 -6.55 -0.53
CA GLU A 44 -2.43 -5.55 -1.18
C GLU A 44 -1.15 -6.14 -1.79
N LEU A 45 -0.63 -7.24 -1.23
CA LEU A 45 0.50 -7.97 -1.83
C LEU A 45 0.09 -8.63 -3.15
N GLU A 46 -1.12 -9.22 -3.22
CA GLU A 46 -1.66 -9.78 -4.46
C GLU A 46 -1.90 -8.70 -5.53
N HIS A 47 -2.40 -7.53 -5.12
CA HIS A 47 -2.56 -6.38 -6.00
C HIS A 47 -1.22 -5.88 -6.55
N LEU A 48 -0.18 -5.83 -5.70
CA LEU A 48 1.17 -5.46 -6.10
C LEU A 48 1.73 -6.45 -7.13
N ASP A 49 1.66 -7.76 -6.84
CA ASP A 49 2.13 -8.80 -7.74
C ASP A 49 1.43 -8.70 -9.11
N THR A 50 0.10 -8.54 -9.11
CA THR A 50 -0.70 -8.34 -10.31
C THR A 50 -0.24 -7.10 -11.10
N ALA A 51 0.01 -5.98 -10.42
CA ALA A 51 0.44 -4.76 -11.07
C ALA A 51 1.84 -4.90 -11.70
N VAL A 52 2.75 -5.61 -11.03
CA VAL A 52 4.08 -5.94 -11.57
C VAL A 52 3.96 -6.82 -12.81
N GLU A 53 3.15 -7.88 -12.77
CA GLU A 53 2.90 -8.74 -13.94
C GLU A 53 2.32 -7.98 -15.14
N HIS A 54 1.51 -6.94 -14.89
CA HIS A 54 0.94 -6.08 -15.92
C HIS A 54 1.87 -4.94 -16.38
N GLY A 55 3.12 -4.97 -15.95
CA GLY A 55 4.17 -4.09 -16.42
C GLY A 55 4.17 -2.71 -15.78
N ALA A 56 3.95 -2.64 -14.45
CA ALA A 56 4.03 -1.41 -13.68
C ALA A 56 5.39 -0.70 -13.83
N TYR A 57 6.48 -1.46 -13.75
CA TYR A 57 7.85 -0.90 -13.75
C TYR A 57 8.28 -0.35 -15.12
N GLU A 58 7.60 -0.76 -16.20
CA GLU A 58 7.82 -0.32 -17.57
C GLU A 58 7.02 0.95 -17.90
N ALA A 59 6.33 1.54 -16.93
CA ALA A 59 5.68 2.83 -17.11
C ALA A 59 6.74 3.93 -17.37
N PRO A 60 6.59 4.75 -18.43
CA PRO A 60 7.48 5.88 -18.66
C PRO A 60 7.50 6.84 -17.47
N GLY A 61 8.69 7.13 -16.94
CA GLY A 61 8.84 7.97 -15.75
C GLY A 61 8.39 7.31 -14.44
N TYR A 62 8.40 5.97 -14.38
CA TYR A 62 7.98 5.17 -13.22
C TYR A 62 8.47 5.75 -11.88
N GLU A 63 9.77 6.00 -11.72
CA GLU A 63 10.32 6.46 -10.44
C GLU A 63 9.73 7.80 -9.97
N LEU A 64 9.54 8.75 -10.90
CA LEU A 64 8.95 10.05 -10.58
C LEU A 64 7.48 9.90 -10.20
N LEU A 65 6.72 9.14 -10.99
CA LEU A 65 5.30 8.90 -10.76
C LEU A 65 5.09 8.17 -9.42
N ALA A 66 5.80 7.06 -9.22
CA ALA A 66 5.72 6.26 -8.00
C ALA A 66 6.15 7.08 -6.77
N GLY A 67 7.23 7.86 -6.89
CA GLY A 67 7.68 8.75 -5.82
C GLY A 67 6.63 9.79 -5.42
N ALA A 68 5.99 10.43 -6.40
CA ALA A 68 4.92 11.40 -6.16
C ALA A 68 3.69 10.76 -5.50
N VAL A 69 3.24 9.62 -6.03
CA VAL A 69 2.08 8.88 -5.49
C VAL A 69 2.35 8.40 -4.06
N LYS A 70 3.51 7.77 -3.81
CA LYS A 70 3.91 7.34 -2.45
C LYS A 70 3.91 8.49 -1.46
N THR A 71 4.43 9.65 -1.86
CA THR A 71 4.45 10.85 -1.02
C THR A 71 3.04 11.33 -0.70
N GLY A 72 2.15 11.35 -1.70
CA GLY A 72 0.75 11.70 -1.53
C GLY A 72 0.02 10.75 -0.56
N SER A 73 0.17 9.44 -0.76
CA SER A 73 -0.45 8.42 0.10
C SER A 73 0.04 8.51 1.56
N ARG A 74 1.35 8.65 1.76
CA ARG A 74 1.92 8.82 3.12
C ARG A 74 1.41 10.08 3.80
N LEU A 75 1.29 11.19 3.05
CA LEU A 75 0.73 12.43 3.58
C LEU A 75 -0.74 12.27 3.99
N ALA A 76 -1.55 11.57 3.18
CA ALA A 76 -2.94 11.29 3.48
C ALA A 76 -3.08 10.45 4.75
N ILE A 77 -2.31 9.35 4.87
CA ILE A 77 -2.26 8.52 6.08
C ILE A 77 -1.85 9.34 7.30
N TRP A 78 -0.80 10.14 7.17
CA TRP A 78 -0.33 10.99 8.26
C TRP A 78 -1.42 11.95 8.72
N LEU A 79 -2.11 12.62 7.80
CA LEU A 79 -3.23 13.52 8.13
C LEU A 79 -4.36 12.78 8.84
N SER A 80 -4.72 11.58 8.37
CA SER A 80 -5.81 10.77 8.93
C SER A 80 -5.51 10.19 10.31
N THR A 81 -4.23 10.02 10.66
CA THR A 81 -3.79 9.47 11.95
C THR A 81 -3.38 10.53 12.98
N ARG A 82 -3.39 11.81 12.58
CA ARG A 82 -2.97 12.95 13.39
C ARG A 82 -4.04 13.43 14.38
N PHE A 83 -5.31 13.15 14.08
CA PHE A 83 -6.51 13.55 14.82
C PHE A 83 -7.25 12.31 15.35
#